data_AF-A0A537TXV4-F1
#
_entry.id   AF-A0A537TXV4-F1
#
_cell.length_a   1.000
_cell.length_b   1.000
_cell.length_c   1.000
_cell.angle_alpha   90.00
_cell.angle_beta   90.00
_cell.angle_gamma   90.00
#
_symmetry.space_group_name_H-M   'P 1'
#
loop_
_entity.id
_entity.type
_entity.pdbx_description
1 polymer ?
#
loop_
_entity_poly.entity_id
_entity_poly.type
_entity_poly.pdbx_seq_one_letter_code
_entity_poly.pdbx_strand_id
1 'polypeptide(L)' 'MTIGLGHYLTVGAILFTIGIFGIFLNRKNVIIILMSIELIL' A
#
# COMPACT_ATOMS: atom_id res chain seq x y z
N MET A 1 21.44 -12.32 11.81
CA MET A 1 20.08 -11.72 11.88
C MET A 1 19.20 -12.44 10.87
N THR A 2 18.27 -13.27 11.33
CA THR A 2 17.29 -13.95 10.47
C THR A 2 16.02 -13.10 10.39
N ILE A 3 15.71 -12.58 9.21
CA ILE A 3 14.44 -11.86 8.99
C ILE A 3 13.33 -12.91 8.93
N GLY A 4 12.55 -13.00 10.01
CA GLY A 4 11.40 -13.90 10.07
C GLY A 4 10.25 -13.43 9.18
N LEU A 5 9.38 -14.36 8.79
CA LEU A 5 8.20 -14.14 7.94
C LEU A 5 7.33 -12.95 8.39
N GLY A 6 7.23 -12.72 9.71
CA GLY A 6 6.50 -11.59 10.27
C GLY A 6 6.96 -10.23 9.74
N HIS A 7 8.25 -10.03 9.43
CA HIS A 7 8.73 -8.76 8.90
C HIS A 7 8.22 -8.50 7.48
N TYR A 8 8.20 -9.52 6.63
CA TYR A 8 7.66 -9.41 5.27
C TYR A 8 6.16 -9.15 5.28
N LEU A 9 5.42 -9.84 6.17
CA LEU A 9 3.99 -9.62 6.37
C LEU A 9 3.68 -8.21 6.87
N THR A 10 4.46 -7.70 7.82
CA THR A 10 4.30 -6.34 8.35
C THR A 10 4.54 -5.29 7.27
N VAL A 11 5.60 -5.43 6.45
CA VAL A 11 5.85 -4.51 5.34
C VAL A 11 4.72 -4.57 4.31
N GLY A 12 4.25 -5.76 3.95
CA GLY A 12 3.10 -5.93 3.06
C GLY A 12 1.84 -5.27 3.61
N ALA A 13 1.55 -5.43 4.91
CA ALA A 13 0.42 -4.79 5.56
C ALA A 13 0.53 -3.26 5.57
N ILE A 14 1.73 -2.71 5.75
CA ILE A 14 1.98 -1.26 5.70
C ILE A 14 1.72 -0.74 4.28
N LEU A 15 2.29 -1.38 3.25
CA LEU A 15 2.11 -0.98 1.85
C LEU A 15 0.64 -1.03 1.44
N PHE A 16 -0.07 -2.09 1.84
CA PHE A 16 -1.50 -2.26 1.58
C PHE A 16 -2.34 -1.16 2.25
N THR A 17 -2.02 -0.81 3.50
CA THR A 17 -2.71 0.26 4.24
C THR A 17 -2.51 1.62 3.58
N ILE A 18 -1.29 1.91 3.11
CA ILE A 18 -0.97 3.15 2.39
C ILE A 18 -1.71 3.21 1.05
N GLY A 19 -1.73 2.12 0.28
CA GLY A 19 -2.46 2.04 -0.97
C GLY A 19 -3.96 2.32 -0.79
N ILE A 20 -4.60 1.69 0.20
CA ILE A 20 -6.02 1.94 0.50
C ILE A 20 -6.26 3.39 0.93
N PHE A 21 -5.42 3.92 1.82
CA PHE A 21 -5.54 5.31 2.26
C PHE A 21 -5.36 6.30 1.11
N GLY A 22 -4.43 6.04 0.19
CA GLY A 22 -4.19 6.83 -1.01
C GLY A 22 -5.45 6.96 -1.89
N ILE A 23 -6.18 5.87 -2.08
CA ILE A 23 -7.44 5.82 -2.84
C ILE A 23 -8.53 6.64 -2.16
N PHE A 24 -8.71 6.48 -0.84
CA PHE A 24 -9.80 7.15 -0.11
C PHE A 24 -9.57 8.65 0.09
N LEU A 25 -8.34 9.07 0.39
CA LEU A 25 -7.99 10.48 0.61
C LEU A 25 -8.03 11.28 -0.69
N ASN A 26 -7.54 10.70 -1.79
CA ASN A 26 -7.31 11.42 -3.04
C ASN A 26 -8.31 11.06 -4.14
N ARG A 27 -9.58 10.84 -3.76
CA ARG A 27 -10.66 10.44 -4.69
C ARG A 27 -10.93 11.37 -5.88
N LYS A 28 -10.40 12.60 -5.86
CA LYS A 28 -10.48 13.56 -6.98
C LYS A 28 -9.30 13.48 -7.95
N ASN A 29 -8.20 12.85 -7.54
CA ASN A 29 -6.96 12.75 -8.32
C ASN A 29 -6.83 11.33 -8.87
N VAL A 30 -7.37 11.12 -10.08
CA VAL A 30 -7.35 9.80 -10.74
C VAL A 30 -5.94 9.22 -10.86
N ILE A 31 -4.91 10.07 -11.07
CA ILE A 31 -3.51 9.64 -11.14
C ILE A 31 -3.05 8.99 -9.83
N ILE A 32 -3.44 9.54 -8.67
CA ILE A 32 -3.06 9.01 -7.37
C ILE A 32 -3.82 7.70 -7.09
N ILE A 33 -5.07 7.60 -7.52
CA ILE A 33 -5.85 6.37 -7.41
C ILE A 33 -5.20 5.26 -8.25
N LEU A 34 -4.81 5.55 -9.49
CA LEU A 34 -4.13 4.58 -10.36
C LEU A 34 -2.78 4.14 -9.79
N MET A 35 -1.96 5.07 -9.30
CA MET A 35 -0.69 4.77 -8.64
C MET A 35 -0.89 3.96 -7.34
N SER A 36 -1.97 4.21 -6.60
CA SER A 36 -2.30 3.43 -5.40
C SER A 36 -2.77 2.02 -5.73
N ILE A 37 -3.39 1.80 -6.89
CA ILE A 37 -3.73 0.47 -7.41
C ILE A 37 -2.45 -0.28 -7.81
N GLU A 38 -1.51 0.38 -8.50
CA GLU A 38 -0.19 -0.20 -8.81
C GLU A 38 0.64 -0.51 -7.56
N LEU A 39 0.42 0.19 -6.44
CA LEU A 39 1.09 -0.09 -5.17
C LEU A 39 0.50 -1.31 -4.43
N ILE A 40 -0.77 -1.65 -4.67
CA ILE A 40 -1.46 -2.80 -4.07
C ILE A 40 -1.23 -4.09 -4.88
N LEU A 41 -1.05 -3.95 -6.20
CA LEU A 41 -0.83 -5.06 -7.15
C LEU A 41 0.62 -5.56 -7.12
#